data_AF-A0A1H2DP79-F1
#
_entry.id   AF-A0A1H2DP79-F1
#
_cell.length_a   1.000
_cell.length_b   1.000
_cell.length_c   1.000
_cell.angle_alpha   90.00
_cell.angle_beta   90.00
_cell.angle_gamma   90.00
#
_symmetry.space_group_name_H-M   'P 1'
#
loop_
_entity.id
_entity.type
_entity.pdbx_description
1 polymer ?
#
loop_
_entity_poly.entity_id
_entity_poly.type
_entity_poly.pdbx_seq_one_letter_code
_entity_poly.pdbx_strand_id
1 'polypeptide(L)'
;MPASQSGWWECRSCGNLWQESQSSRRLRKWCRKCAGKQGAEVNRGNAATASRIAVHLQGEWIDEKPHTSVSAKSNYKAAWRCGTCGHEWRATVKNRSNGSGCPRCYRLSDKTGAASARSRAAAKSDPLSDYPIAAWWSDRNPHTPEGVSRGSAEPAWWNCSTCGTEFSRTPKGIRGEAVQCEACSYTHRGTSYAANAATANPLSEELRGQLVDPALGVTSAGSNTKLQWVCADGHMWWAAPKDRGRGNGCPACAKHISRAEIEVADFVRTLTGDVVTSTRSVIAPNELDIYIPSKNIAVEFNGLYWHSEDAGKDRHYHQRKWQRCADKGIQMVTVWEDDWRDRRDICQRMIARKLGVSQERRLNARSLTVTAVDRVEVRDFLEANHIQGATAMSEAFGLRDGGELVAVMCMKWRTKTEVELVRFATSVIVRGGHSRLLKHAVAAMQPQRVVTFADHAVSDGGLYEQCGFIKDGELRPDYTYYFRGERVHKFLFRLKRFRNDPNLLWDESWTEQQAAAENKIPRIWDYGKTRYVLDIPG
;
A
#
# COMPACT_ATOMS: atom_id res chain seq x y z
N MET A 1 -54.61 -19.82 -21.09
CA MET A 1 -53.19 -19.80 -20.71
C MET A 1 -52.76 -21.22 -20.40
N PRO A 2 -51.73 -21.79 -21.06
CA PRO A 2 -51.26 -23.11 -20.68
C PRO A 2 -50.48 -23.01 -19.36
N ALA A 3 -50.79 -23.88 -18.42
CA ALA A 3 -50.15 -23.94 -17.11
C ALA A 3 -48.63 -24.11 -17.27
N SER A 4 -47.84 -23.25 -16.62
CA SER A 4 -46.38 -23.36 -16.65
C SER A 4 -45.96 -24.67 -15.98
N GLN A 5 -45.49 -25.64 -16.77
CA GLN A 5 -44.98 -26.90 -16.22
C GLN A 5 -43.83 -26.62 -15.25
N SER A 6 -43.99 -27.12 -14.03
CA SER A 6 -42.98 -27.01 -12.96
C SER A 6 -42.06 -28.22 -13.02
N GLY A 7 -40.75 -27.97 -13.12
CA GLY A 7 -39.72 -29.00 -13.15
C GLY A 7 -38.91 -29.06 -11.86
N TRP A 8 -38.28 -30.20 -11.59
CA TRP A 8 -37.28 -30.35 -10.52
C TRP A 8 -35.90 -29.94 -11.01
N TRP A 9 -35.19 -29.15 -10.22
CA TRP A 9 -33.89 -28.58 -10.56
C TRP A 9 -32.87 -28.90 -9.48
N GLU A 10 -31.67 -29.32 -9.89
CA GLU A 10 -30.56 -29.56 -8.99
C GLU A 10 -29.52 -28.43 -9.06
N CYS A 11 -29.09 -27.94 -7.90
CA CYS A 11 -28.10 -26.87 -7.83
C CYS A 11 -26.72 -27.45 -8.08
N ARG A 12 -26.12 -27.20 -9.24
CA ARG A 12 -24.75 -27.65 -9.54
C ARG A 12 -23.67 -27.12 -8.57
N SER A 13 -23.99 -26.13 -7.74
CA SER A 13 -23.07 -25.57 -6.74
C SER A 13 -23.18 -26.21 -5.35
N CYS A 14 -24.32 -26.78 -4.97
CA CYS A 14 -24.53 -27.33 -3.62
C CYS A 14 -25.37 -28.61 -3.55
N GLY A 15 -25.77 -29.17 -4.70
CA GLY A 15 -26.59 -30.37 -4.81
C GLY A 15 -28.06 -30.21 -4.42
N ASN A 16 -28.48 -29.02 -3.96
CA ASN A 16 -29.85 -28.85 -3.48
C ASN A 16 -30.87 -29.00 -4.62
N LEU A 17 -31.87 -29.87 -4.44
CA LEU A 17 -33.00 -30.05 -5.35
C LEU A 17 -34.16 -29.12 -4.96
N TRP A 18 -34.81 -28.49 -5.94
CA TRP A 18 -36.04 -27.71 -5.72
C TRP A 18 -36.93 -27.67 -6.96
N GLN A 19 -38.23 -27.48 -6.75
CA GLN A 19 -39.23 -27.43 -7.82
C GLN A 19 -39.60 -25.99 -8.16
N GLU A 20 -39.52 -25.60 -9.43
CA GLU A 20 -39.87 -24.25 -9.87
C GLU A 20 -40.22 -24.24 -11.37
N SER A 21 -40.98 -23.25 -11.83
CA SER A 21 -41.32 -23.08 -13.25
C SER A 21 -40.11 -22.57 -14.06
N GLN A 22 -40.03 -22.95 -15.33
CA GLN A 22 -38.93 -22.56 -16.23
C GLN A 22 -38.80 -21.03 -16.39
N SER A 23 -39.92 -20.30 -16.34
CA SER A 23 -39.96 -18.83 -16.45
C SER A 23 -39.29 -18.14 -15.25
N SER A 24 -39.56 -18.59 -14.03
CA SER A 24 -38.93 -18.06 -12.82
C SER A 24 -37.42 -18.36 -12.74
N ARG A 25 -36.98 -19.49 -13.32
CA ARG A 25 -35.55 -19.87 -13.37
C ARG A 25 -34.70 -18.93 -14.24
N ARG A 26 -35.27 -18.35 -15.30
CA ARG A 26 -34.55 -17.39 -16.18
C ARG A 26 -34.20 -16.08 -15.46
N LEU A 27 -35.01 -15.67 -14.48
CA LEU A 27 -34.83 -14.40 -13.75
C LEU A 27 -33.95 -14.52 -12.50
N ARG A 28 -33.81 -15.72 -11.91
CA ARG A 28 -32.95 -15.96 -10.74
C ARG A 28 -31.72 -16.80 -11.09
N LYS A 29 -30.52 -16.21 -11.03
CA LYS A 29 -29.25 -16.88 -11.36
C LYS A 29 -28.81 -17.97 -10.34
N TRP A 30 -29.44 -18.07 -9.17
CA TRP A 30 -28.96 -18.93 -8.06
C TRP A 30 -30.11 -19.64 -7.32
N CYS A 31 -29.83 -20.76 -6.64
CA CYS A 31 -30.81 -21.41 -5.76
C CYS A 31 -30.99 -20.61 -4.45
N ARG A 32 -32.16 -20.71 -3.80
CA ARG A 32 -32.47 -19.93 -2.58
C ARG A 32 -31.45 -20.13 -1.44
N LYS A 33 -30.86 -21.32 -1.31
CA LYS A 33 -29.79 -21.61 -0.32
C LYS A 33 -28.46 -20.90 -0.62
N CYS A 34 -28.14 -20.69 -1.90
CA CYS A 34 -26.92 -19.99 -2.31
C CYS A 34 -27.11 -18.47 -2.35
N ALA A 35 -28.33 -18.01 -2.64
CA ALA A 35 -28.65 -16.57 -2.71
C ALA A 35 -28.56 -15.88 -1.33
N GLY A 36 -28.80 -16.59 -0.23
CA GLY A 36 -28.76 -16.04 1.13
C GLY A 36 -27.37 -15.88 1.77
N LYS A 37 -26.27 -16.30 1.11
CA LYS A 37 -24.93 -16.34 1.73
C LYS A 37 -23.98 -15.20 1.35
N GLN A 38 -24.47 -14.09 0.80
CA GLN A 38 -23.64 -12.91 0.48
C GLN A 38 -24.07 -11.61 1.19
N GLY A 39 -25.05 -11.65 2.10
CA GLY A 39 -25.57 -10.46 2.79
C GLY A 39 -25.13 -10.26 4.25
N ALA A 40 -24.54 -11.26 4.91
CA ALA A 40 -24.18 -11.16 6.32
C ALA A 40 -22.98 -12.06 6.63
N GLU A 41 -21.79 -11.46 6.71
CA GLU A 41 -20.64 -11.83 7.56
C GLU A 41 -19.44 -10.93 7.20
N VAL A 42 -19.68 -9.62 7.28
CA VAL A 42 -18.63 -8.66 7.66
C VAL A 42 -18.82 -8.48 9.16
N ASN A 43 -17.79 -8.80 9.95
CA ASN A 43 -17.71 -8.80 11.41
C ASN A 43 -18.14 -10.07 12.16
N ARG A 44 -17.22 -11.02 12.28
CA ARG A 44 -16.59 -11.44 13.56
C ARG A 44 -15.44 -12.41 13.27
N GLY A 45 -14.48 -12.45 14.18
CA GLY A 45 -13.15 -13.02 13.97
C GLY A 45 -13.05 -14.55 13.91
N ASN A 46 -11.79 -14.96 13.94
CA ASN A 46 -11.19 -16.29 13.98
C ASN A 46 -10.69 -16.90 12.66
N ALA A 47 -9.44 -17.35 12.77
CA ALA A 47 -8.68 -18.10 11.80
C ALA A 47 -9.34 -19.44 11.44
N ALA A 48 -8.84 -20.02 10.34
CA ALA A 48 -9.14 -21.35 9.80
C ALA A 48 -10.30 -21.48 8.80
N THR A 49 -10.27 -20.72 7.69
CA THR A 49 -10.46 -21.33 6.36
C THR A 49 -9.75 -20.48 5.32
N ALA A 50 -8.58 -20.91 4.84
CA ALA A 50 -7.98 -20.33 3.65
C ALA A 50 -9.01 -20.44 2.50
N SER A 51 -9.43 -19.30 1.94
CA SER A 51 -10.32 -19.25 0.77
C SER A 51 -9.79 -20.23 -0.29
N ARG A 52 -10.51 -21.33 -0.53
CA ARG A 52 -10.06 -22.41 -1.43
C ARG A 52 -10.19 -21.95 -2.88
N ILE A 53 -9.21 -22.33 -3.71
CA ILE A 53 -9.26 -22.07 -5.16
C ILE A 53 -10.52 -22.74 -5.73
N ALA A 54 -11.28 -22.01 -6.56
CA ALA A 54 -12.53 -22.50 -7.12
C ALA A 54 -12.32 -23.77 -7.97
N VAL A 55 -13.25 -24.72 -7.92
CA VAL A 55 -13.14 -26.04 -8.55
C VAL A 55 -12.78 -25.98 -10.05
N HIS A 56 -13.35 -25.03 -10.79
CA HIS A 56 -13.03 -24.86 -12.22
C HIS A 56 -11.57 -24.47 -12.48
N LEU A 57 -10.96 -23.71 -11.56
CA LEU A 57 -9.54 -23.34 -11.63
C LEU A 57 -8.63 -24.50 -11.22
N GLN A 58 -9.09 -25.40 -10.34
CA GLN A 58 -8.35 -26.61 -9.98
C GLN A 58 -8.12 -27.51 -11.20
N GLY A 59 -9.11 -27.60 -12.10
CA GLY A 59 -8.98 -28.33 -13.36
C GLY A 59 -8.05 -27.69 -14.40
N GLU A 60 -7.63 -26.44 -14.19
CA GLU A 60 -6.65 -25.74 -15.03
C GLU A 60 -5.25 -25.70 -14.38
N TRP A 61 -5.07 -26.29 -13.19
CA TRP A 61 -3.83 -26.24 -12.41
C TRP A 61 -2.85 -27.32 -12.85
N ILE A 62 -1.62 -26.92 -13.22
CA ILE A 62 -0.55 -27.86 -13.63
C ILE A 62 0.77 -27.61 -12.86
N ASP A 63 0.74 -26.77 -11.82
CA ASP A 63 1.92 -26.46 -11.00
C ASP A 63 2.26 -27.62 -10.06
N GLU A 64 3.55 -27.90 -9.89
CA GLU A 64 4.06 -28.95 -9.00
C GLU A 64 3.58 -28.78 -7.55
N LYS A 65 3.40 -27.52 -7.12
CA LYS A 65 2.83 -27.23 -5.81
C LYS A 65 1.32 -27.53 -5.82
N PRO A 66 0.80 -28.39 -4.92
CA PRO A 66 -0.61 -28.75 -4.94
C PRO A 66 -1.48 -27.53 -4.65
N HIS A 67 -2.54 -27.35 -5.44
CA HIS A 67 -3.48 -26.23 -5.32
C HIS A 67 -4.14 -26.13 -3.94
N THR A 68 -4.20 -27.23 -3.18
CA THR A 68 -4.70 -27.28 -1.79
C THR A 68 -3.80 -26.56 -0.78
N SER A 69 -2.52 -26.35 -1.13
CA SER A 69 -1.54 -25.67 -0.27
C SER A 69 -1.45 -24.15 -0.52
N VAL A 70 -2.32 -23.61 -1.38
CA VAL A 70 -2.30 -22.19 -1.78
C VAL A 70 -3.71 -21.59 -1.70
N SER A 71 -3.85 -20.43 -1.03
CA SER A 71 -5.14 -19.74 -0.91
C SER A 71 -5.51 -18.98 -2.19
N ALA A 72 -6.82 -18.82 -2.44
CA ALA A 72 -7.36 -18.08 -3.58
C ALA A 72 -6.94 -16.59 -3.63
N LYS A 73 -6.50 -16.03 -2.49
CA LYS A 73 -6.00 -14.64 -2.39
C LYS A 73 -4.48 -14.53 -2.55
N SER A 74 -3.78 -15.64 -2.77
CA SER A 74 -2.32 -15.69 -2.83
C SER A 74 -1.75 -15.00 -4.08
N ASN A 75 -0.64 -14.30 -3.90
CA ASN A 75 0.16 -13.76 -5.01
C ASN A 75 1.12 -14.82 -5.62
N TYR A 76 1.05 -16.07 -5.18
CA TYR A 76 1.83 -17.17 -5.76
C TYR A 76 1.54 -17.33 -7.26
N LYS A 77 2.60 -17.36 -8.09
CA LYS A 77 2.51 -17.54 -9.55
C LYS A 77 2.55 -19.02 -9.92
N ALA A 78 1.38 -19.66 -9.92
CA ALA A 78 1.22 -21.03 -10.37
C ALA A 78 1.26 -21.15 -11.91
N ALA A 79 1.62 -22.33 -12.41
CA ALA A 79 1.42 -22.75 -13.79
C ALA A 79 -0.02 -23.24 -14.05
N TRP A 80 -0.60 -22.80 -15.17
CA TRP A 80 -1.97 -23.08 -15.58
C TRP A 80 -2.01 -23.60 -17.01
N ARG A 81 -2.95 -24.51 -17.31
CA ARG A 81 -3.22 -25.01 -18.67
C ARG A 81 -4.68 -24.76 -19.04
N CYS A 82 -4.91 -24.13 -20.19
CA CYS A 82 -6.24 -23.72 -20.62
C CYS A 82 -7.00 -24.95 -21.10
N GLY A 83 -8.14 -25.26 -20.48
CA GLY A 83 -9.00 -26.37 -20.93
C GLY A 83 -9.58 -26.18 -22.35
N THR A 84 -9.57 -24.95 -22.88
CA THR A 84 -10.13 -24.64 -24.22
C THR A 84 -9.10 -24.72 -25.35
N CYS A 85 -7.88 -24.25 -25.15
CA CYS A 85 -6.86 -24.17 -26.21
C CYS A 85 -5.54 -24.88 -25.88
N GLY A 86 -5.45 -25.52 -24.71
CA GLY A 86 -4.24 -26.21 -24.24
C GLY A 86 -3.06 -25.30 -23.91
N HIS A 87 -3.19 -23.98 -24.06
CA HIS A 87 -2.10 -23.05 -23.77
C HIS A 87 -1.71 -23.08 -22.30
N GLU A 88 -0.40 -23.13 -22.05
CA GLU A 88 0.17 -23.08 -20.71
C GLU A 88 0.75 -21.69 -20.41
N TRP A 89 0.47 -21.16 -19.22
CA TRP A 89 0.99 -19.87 -18.79
C TRP A 89 1.12 -19.78 -17.26
N ARG A 90 1.90 -18.81 -16.78
CA ARG A 90 2.02 -18.52 -15.35
C ARG A 90 1.21 -17.28 -14.98
N ALA A 91 0.42 -17.39 -13.91
CA ALA A 91 -0.37 -16.28 -13.37
C ALA A 91 -0.54 -16.42 -11.86
N THR A 92 -0.73 -15.29 -11.17
CA THR A 92 -0.99 -15.31 -9.72
C THR A 92 -2.33 -15.94 -9.42
N VAL A 93 -2.41 -16.75 -8.37
CA VAL A 93 -3.68 -17.37 -7.91
C VAL A 93 -4.77 -16.32 -7.64
N LYS A 94 -4.42 -15.17 -7.05
CA LYS A 94 -5.32 -14.03 -6.84
C LYS A 94 -5.99 -13.56 -8.13
N ASN A 95 -5.22 -13.27 -9.18
CA ASN A 95 -5.78 -12.76 -10.44
C ASN A 95 -6.65 -13.79 -11.16
N ARG A 96 -6.29 -15.08 -11.08
CA ARG A 96 -7.09 -16.18 -11.64
C ARG A 96 -8.41 -16.33 -10.88
N SER A 97 -8.36 -16.22 -9.55
CA SER A 97 -9.54 -16.24 -8.68
C SER A 97 -10.45 -15.02 -8.88
N ASN A 98 -9.89 -13.89 -9.32
CA ASN A 98 -10.63 -12.68 -9.71
C ASN A 98 -11.16 -12.71 -11.16
N GLY A 99 -11.03 -13.84 -11.87
CA GLY A 99 -11.65 -14.04 -13.19
C GLY A 99 -10.78 -13.75 -14.41
N SER A 100 -9.46 -13.53 -14.25
CA SER A 100 -8.56 -13.36 -15.40
C SER A 100 -8.39 -14.67 -16.17
N GLY A 101 -8.70 -14.72 -17.47
CA GLY A 101 -8.67 -15.93 -18.32
C GLY A 101 -7.34 -16.23 -19.03
N CYS A 102 -7.36 -17.18 -19.97
CA CYS A 102 -6.21 -17.53 -20.79
C CYS A 102 -5.80 -16.37 -21.72
N PRO A 103 -4.55 -15.88 -21.65
CA PRO A 103 -4.11 -14.74 -22.46
C PRO A 103 -4.05 -15.05 -23.96
N ARG A 104 -3.88 -16.33 -24.35
CA ARG A 104 -3.92 -16.75 -25.75
C ARG A 104 -5.36 -16.76 -26.28
N CYS A 105 -6.32 -17.30 -25.52
CA CYS A 105 -7.74 -17.23 -25.90
C CYS A 105 -8.21 -15.78 -26.02
N TYR A 106 -7.78 -14.91 -25.10
CA TYR A 106 -8.08 -13.48 -25.13
C TYR A 106 -7.50 -12.79 -26.38
N ARG A 107 -6.25 -13.09 -26.76
CA ARG A 107 -5.66 -12.56 -28.00
C ARG A 107 -6.27 -13.15 -29.28
N LEU A 108 -6.74 -14.40 -29.23
CA LEU A 108 -7.42 -15.06 -30.35
C LEU A 108 -8.87 -14.57 -30.53
N SER A 109 -9.53 -14.12 -29.45
CA SER A 109 -10.82 -13.44 -29.52
C SER A 109 -10.73 -12.02 -30.11
N ASP A 110 -9.54 -11.40 -30.09
CA ASP A 110 -9.32 -10.05 -30.62
C ASP A 110 -8.77 -10.02 -32.07
N LYS A 111 -8.23 -11.14 -32.59
CA LYS A 111 -7.53 -11.15 -33.91
C LYS A 111 -8.20 -11.95 -35.03
N THR A 112 -9.35 -12.58 -34.79
CA THR A 112 -10.12 -13.17 -35.88
C THR A 112 -11.46 -12.46 -35.98
N GLY A 113 -11.70 -11.78 -37.11
CA GLY A 113 -12.97 -11.17 -37.49
C GLY A 113 -14.13 -12.18 -37.66
N ALA A 114 -14.18 -13.22 -36.82
CA ALA A 114 -15.19 -14.26 -36.76
C ALA A 114 -16.31 -13.94 -35.75
N ALA A 115 -16.27 -12.77 -35.10
CA ALA A 115 -17.43 -12.23 -34.38
C ALA A 115 -18.61 -11.88 -35.32
N SER A 116 -18.42 -11.89 -36.65
CA SER A 116 -19.47 -11.65 -37.64
C SER A 116 -20.31 -12.89 -38.00
N ALA A 117 -19.88 -14.11 -37.66
CA ALA A 117 -20.60 -15.33 -38.05
C ALA A 117 -21.56 -15.86 -36.97
N ARG A 118 -21.20 -15.81 -35.68
CA ARG A 118 -22.12 -16.23 -34.59
C ARG A 118 -23.18 -15.21 -34.24
N SER A 119 -22.98 -13.94 -34.60
CA SER A 119 -23.96 -12.86 -34.45
C SER A 119 -25.10 -12.94 -35.47
N ARG A 120 -24.89 -13.60 -36.63
CA ARG A 120 -25.97 -13.81 -37.63
C ARG A 120 -27.01 -14.86 -37.23
N ALA A 121 -26.71 -15.77 -36.30
CA ALA A 121 -27.67 -16.78 -35.85
C ALA A 121 -28.55 -16.30 -34.68
N ALA A 122 -28.13 -15.26 -33.94
CA ALA A 122 -28.87 -14.71 -32.79
C ALA A 122 -29.70 -13.45 -33.13
N ALA A 123 -29.58 -12.90 -34.34
CA ALA A 123 -30.30 -11.69 -34.75
C ALA A 123 -31.82 -11.86 -34.93
N LYS A 124 -32.37 -13.06 -34.66
CA LYS A 124 -33.82 -13.34 -34.72
C LYS A 124 -34.54 -13.33 -33.36
N SER A 125 -33.86 -13.04 -32.23
CA SER A 125 -34.50 -13.20 -30.90
C SER A 125 -34.89 -11.91 -30.17
N ASP A 126 -34.77 -10.73 -30.79
CA ASP A 126 -35.12 -9.44 -30.16
C ASP A 126 -35.60 -8.44 -31.22
N PRO A 127 -36.84 -8.62 -31.74
CA PRO A 127 -37.39 -7.82 -32.84
C PRO A 127 -37.67 -6.39 -32.39
N LEU A 128 -37.42 -5.43 -33.27
CA LEU A 128 -37.58 -4.01 -32.98
C LEU A 128 -39.03 -3.65 -32.68
N SER A 129 -39.99 -4.39 -33.24
CA SER A 129 -41.44 -4.28 -32.98
C SER A 129 -41.81 -4.35 -31.50
N ASP A 130 -40.98 -4.97 -30.66
CA ASP A 130 -41.24 -5.12 -29.21
C ASP A 130 -40.87 -3.86 -28.40
N TYR A 131 -40.35 -2.80 -29.05
CA TYR A 131 -39.90 -1.58 -28.39
C TYR A 131 -40.73 -0.36 -28.81
N PRO A 132 -41.02 0.59 -27.89
CA PRO A 132 -41.81 1.80 -28.19
C PRO A 132 -41.29 2.63 -29.36
N ILE A 133 -39.98 2.56 -29.61
CA ILE A 133 -39.34 3.29 -30.71
C ILE A 133 -39.80 2.82 -32.10
N ALA A 134 -40.40 1.62 -32.24
CA ALA A 134 -40.95 1.12 -33.50
C ALA A 134 -42.10 1.99 -34.04
N ALA A 135 -42.80 2.72 -33.19
CA ALA A 135 -43.83 3.69 -33.60
C ALA A 135 -43.28 4.82 -34.49
N TRP A 136 -41.97 5.02 -34.49
CA TRP A 136 -41.27 6.05 -35.25
C TRP A 136 -40.53 5.49 -36.47
N TRP A 137 -40.77 4.22 -36.84
CA TRP A 137 -40.19 3.61 -38.03
C TRP A 137 -40.72 4.27 -39.31
N SER A 138 -39.84 4.58 -40.26
CA SER A 138 -40.24 5.15 -41.55
C SER A 138 -40.65 4.07 -42.54
N ASP A 139 -41.68 4.34 -43.34
CA ASP A 139 -42.11 3.51 -44.48
C ASP A 139 -41.05 3.47 -45.60
N ARG A 140 -40.02 4.31 -45.52
CA ARG A 140 -38.85 4.29 -46.42
C ARG A 140 -37.95 3.08 -46.22
N ASN A 141 -38.06 2.40 -45.07
CA ASN A 141 -37.23 1.22 -44.82
C ASN A 141 -37.72 0.02 -45.64
N PRO A 142 -36.80 -0.76 -46.24
CA PRO A 142 -37.16 -1.94 -47.05
C PRO A 142 -37.63 -3.14 -46.21
N HIS A 143 -37.56 -3.03 -44.88
CA HIS A 143 -37.91 -4.08 -43.93
C HIS A 143 -38.86 -3.53 -42.88
N THR A 144 -39.78 -4.37 -42.40
CA THR A 144 -40.66 -4.03 -41.29
C THR A 144 -39.90 -4.15 -39.95
N PRO A 145 -40.35 -3.47 -38.87
CA PRO A 145 -39.72 -3.55 -37.55
C PRO A 145 -39.61 -4.97 -36.98
N GLU A 146 -40.52 -5.88 -37.35
CA GLU A 146 -40.51 -7.30 -36.94
C GLU A 146 -39.30 -8.05 -37.53
N GLY A 147 -38.82 -7.60 -38.70
CA GLY A 147 -37.67 -8.17 -39.41
C GLY A 147 -36.32 -7.60 -38.99
N VAL A 148 -36.29 -6.60 -38.10
CA VAL A 148 -35.08 -5.89 -37.69
C VAL A 148 -34.85 -6.07 -36.19
N SER A 149 -33.62 -6.36 -35.75
CA SER A 149 -33.31 -6.47 -34.32
C SER A 149 -33.08 -5.11 -33.66
N ARG A 150 -33.52 -4.93 -32.40
CA ARG A 150 -33.21 -3.75 -31.56
C ARG A 150 -31.72 -3.47 -31.42
N GLY A 151 -30.89 -4.52 -31.49
CA GLY A 151 -29.43 -4.46 -31.45
C GLY A 151 -28.76 -4.16 -32.78
N SER A 152 -29.52 -3.95 -33.86
CA SER A 152 -28.98 -3.72 -35.20
C SER A 152 -28.07 -2.48 -35.25
N ALA A 153 -26.90 -2.65 -35.83
CA ALA A 153 -25.96 -1.59 -36.16
C ALA A 153 -26.16 -1.04 -37.58
N GLU A 154 -27.10 -1.60 -38.35
CA GLU A 154 -27.44 -1.09 -39.67
C GLU A 154 -28.29 0.19 -39.54
N PRO A 155 -27.98 1.27 -40.29
CA PRO A 155 -28.80 2.47 -40.30
C PRO A 155 -30.22 2.20 -40.81
N ALA A 156 -31.21 2.76 -40.13
CA ALA A 156 -32.61 2.76 -40.54
C ALA A 156 -33.15 4.18 -40.57
N TRP A 157 -34.22 4.41 -41.32
CA TRP A 157 -34.92 5.69 -41.41
C TRP A 157 -36.02 5.79 -40.34
N TRP A 158 -36.11 6.95 -39.69
CA TRP A 158 -37.04 7.20 -38.59
C TRP A 158 -37.74 8.54 -38.79
N ASN A 159 -39.01 8.61 -38.40
CA ASN A 159 -39.74 9.86 -38.24
C ASN A 159 -39.46 10.44 -36.86
N CYS A 160 -38.96 11.67 -36.78
CA CYS A 160 -38.67 12.28 -35.49
C CYS A 160 -39.92 12.42 -34.63
N SER A 161 -39.87 11.87 -33.41
CA SER A 161 -40.93 11.97 -32.39
C SER A 161 -41.30 13.38 -31.95
N THR A 162 -40.47 14.38 -32.27
CA THR A 162 -40.69 15.78 -31.89
C THR A 162 -41.18 16.63 -33.05
N CYS A 163 -40.57 16.51 -34.23
CA CYS A 163 -40.86 17.39 -35.37
C CYS A 163 -41.34 16.66 -36.63
N GLY A 164 -41.46 15.34 -36.60
CA GLY A 164 -41.85 14.51 -37.75
C GLY A 164 -40.79 14.38 -38.84
N THR A 165 -39.73 15.19 -38.82
CA THR A 165 -38.66 15.14 -39.84
C THR A 165 -38.01 13.77 -39.89
N GLU A 166 -37.88 13.25 -41.11
CA GLU A 166 -37.27 11.96 -41.36
C GLU A 166 -35.74 12.03 -41.27
N PHE A 167 -35.11 11.06 -40.60
CA PHE A 167 -33.65 11.01 -40.44
C PHE A 167 -33.14 9.58 -40.28
N SER A 168 -31.86 9.35 -40.58
CA SER A 168 -31.24 8.03 -40.45
C SER A 168 -30.46 7.88 -39.15
N ARG A 169 -30.66 6.75 -38.46
CA ARG A 169 -29.88 6.33 -37.27
C ARG A 169 -29.96 4.82 -37.10
N THR A 170 -28.98 4.22 -36.42
CA THR A 170 -29.01 2.79 -36.10
C THR A 170 -29.97 2.49 -34.94
N PRO A 171 -30.75 1.38 -34.99
CA PRO A 171 -31.60 0.95 -33.87
C PRO A 171 -30.81 0.85 -32.55
N LYS A 172 -29.61 0.26 -32.56
CA LYS A 172 -28.74 0.15 -31.37
C LYS A 172 -28.33 1.51 -30.79
N GLY A 173 -28.26 2.56 -31.61
CA GLY A 173 -27.83 3.90 -31.22
C GLY A 173 -28.91 4.74 -30.51
N ILE A 174 -30.19 4.34 -30.58
CA ILE A 174 -31.29 5.03 -29.93
C ILE A 174 -31.33 4.66 -28.44
N ARG A 175 -31.36 5.68 -27.57
CA ARG A 175 -31.47 5.53 -26.11
C ARG A 175 -32.79 6.14 -25.66
N GLY A 176 -33.60 5.39 -24.90
CA GLY A 176 -34.93 5.81 -24.46
C GLY A 176 -36.07 5.29 -25.35
N GLU A 177 -37.28 5.79 -25.09
CA GLU A 177 -38.54 5.33 -25.70
C GLU A 177 -39.01 6.19 -26.89
N ALA A 178 -38.30 7.30 -27.19
CA ALA A 178 -38.61 8.22 -28.28
C ALA A 178 -37.38 8.48 -29.17
N VAL A 179 -37.62 8.77 -30.46
CA VAL A 179 -36.57 8.91 -31.48
C VAL A 179 -36.48 10.37 -31.93
N GLN A 180 -35.36 11.04 -31.65
CA GLN A 180 -35.19 12.47 -31.98
C GLN A 180 -34.09 12.67 -33.03
N CYS A 181 -34.38 13.52 -34.03
CA CYS A 181 -33.42 13.96 -35.01
C CYS A 181 -32.30 14.76 -34.33
N GLU A 182 -31.21 14.95 -35.05
CA GLU A 182 -30.05 15.67 -34.54
C GLU A 182 -30.40 17.09 -34.08
N ALA A 183 -31.17 17.84 -34.88
CA ALA A 183 -31.61 19.19 -34.55
C ALA A 183 -32.43 19.24 -33.24
N CYS A 184 -33.48 18.42 -33.09
CA CYS A 184 -34.29 18.39 -31.87
C CYS A 184 -33.49 17.92 -30.64
N SER A 185 -32.57 16.96 -30.82
CA SER A 185 -31.67 16.50 -29.74
C SER A 185 -30.70 17.60 -29.30
N TYR A 186 -30.23 18.44 -30.22
CA TYR A 186 -29.41 19.61 -29.89
C TYR A 186 -30.22 20.70 -29.19
N THR A 187 -31.44 20.99 -29.63
CA THR A 187 -32.31 21.99 -28.98
C THR A 187 -32.65 21.60 -27.54
N HIS A 188 -32.96 20.33 -27.29
CA HIS A 188 -33.21 19.82 -25.92
C HIS A 188 -31.96 19.85 -25.03
N ARG A 189 -30.76 19.65 -25.61
CA ARG A 189 -29.51 19.85 -24.88
C ARG A 189 -29.27 21.34 -24.58
N GLY A 190 -29.53 22.22 -25.54
CA GLY A 190 -29.38 23.67 -25.37
C GLY A 190 -30.25 24.26 -24.26
N THR A 191 -31.50 23.81 -24.12
CA THR A 191 -32.39 24.24 -23.02
C THR A 191 -31.93 23.73 -21.65
N SER A 192 -31.38 22.51 -21.59
CA SER A 192 -30.72 21.94 -20.41
C SER A 192 -29.46 22.71 -20.00
N TYR A 193 -28.64 23.16 -20.96
CA TYR A 193 -27.47 23.99 -20.69
C TYR A 193 -27.85 25.41 -20.24
N ALA A 194 -28.90 26.00 -20.81
CA ALA A 194 -29.40 27.33 -20.40
C ALA A 194 -29.96 27.31 -18.95
N ALA A 195 -30.65 26.24 -18.55
CA ALA A 195 -31.14 26.07 -17.18
C ALA A 195 -30.00 25.94 -16.14
N ASN A 196 -28.86 25.36 -16.53
CA ASN A 196 -27.66 25.25 -15.66
C ASN A 196 -26.81 26.54 -15.61
N ALA A 197 -26.87 27.39 -16.64
CA ALA A 197 -26.14 28.66 -16.65
C ALA A 197 -26.71 29.69 -15.66
N ALA A 198 -28.02 29.65 -15.41
CA ALA A 198 -28.71 30.54 -14.46
C ALA A 198 -28.41 30.24 -12.97
N THR A 199 -27.73 29.14 -12.66
CA THR A 199 -27.40 28.69 -11.28
C THR A 199 -25.89 28.60 -11.02
N ALA A 200 -25.06 29.14 -11.92
CA ALA A 200 -23.61 29.09 -11.79
C ALA A 200 -23.12 29.97 -10.64
N ASN A 201 -22.76 29.35 -9.51
CA ASN A 201 -22.17 30.05 -8.37
C ASN A 201 -20.81 30.65 -8.77
N PRO A 202 -20.55 31.97 -8.58
CA PRO A 202 -19.27 32.58 -8.92
C PRO A 202 -18.15 32.12 -7.97
N LEU A 203 -16.90 32.37 -8.35
CA LEU A 203 -15.76 32.24 -7.43
C LEU A 203 -15.94 33.14 -6.19
N SER A 204 -15.50 32.66 -5.02
CA SER A 204 -15.44 33.49 -3.80
C SER A 204 -14.43 34.63 -3.98
N GLU A 205 -14.58 35.70 -3.19
CA GLU A 205 -13.69 36.86 -3.25
C GLU A 205 -12.23 36.50 -2.97
N GLU A 206 -12.01 35.58 -2.02
CA GLU A 206 -10.69 35.03 -1.71
C GLU A 206 -10.06 34.33 -2.92
N LEU A 207 -10.82 33.50 -3.64
CA LEU A 207 -10.31 32.79 -4.82
C LEU A 207 -10.08 33.75 -5.99
N ARG A 208 -10.94 34.77 -6.16
CA ARG A 208 -10.71 35.81 -7.18
C ARG A 208 -9.39 36.54 -6.96
N GLY A 209 -9.06 36.85 -5.71
CA GLY A 209 -7.78 37.48 -5.35
C GLY A 209 -6.54 36.62 -5.60
N GLN A 210 -6.71 35.33 -5.90
CA GLN A 210 -5.62 34.38 -6.20
C GLN A 210 -5.49 34.10 -7.71
N LEU A 211 -6.30 34.71 -8.58
CA LEU A 211 -6.16 34.55 -10.02
C LEU A 211 -5.00 35.40 -10.54
N VAL A 212 -4.19 34.82 -11.43
CA VAL A 212 -3.17 35.58 -12.16
C VAL A 212 -3.83 36.61 -13.09
N ASP A 213 -4.96 36.24 -13.69
CA ASP A 213 -5.79 37.14 -14.50
C ASP A 213 -7.15 37.38 -13.81
N PRO A 214 -7.34 38.55 -13.17
CA PRO A 214 -8.59 38.90 -12.50
C PRO A 214 -9.81 38.93 -13.42
N ALA A 215 -9.64 39.15 -14.73
CA ALA A 215 -10.75 39.17 -15.69
C ALA A 215 -11.46 37.80 -15.78
N LEU A 216 -10.78 36.72 -15.39
CA LEU A 216 -11.34 35.37 -15.35
C LEU A 216 -12.19 35.09 -14.09
N GLY A 217 -12.35 36.08 -13.19
CA GLY A 217 -13.16 35.99 -11.97
C GLY A 217 -14.67 35.82 -12.17
N VAL A 218 -15.15 35.94 -13.42
CA VAL A 218 -16.52 35.62 -13.86
C VAL A 218 -16.74 34.11 -14.05
N THR A 219 -15.68 33.31 -14.02
CA THR A 219 -15.77 31.84 -14.17
C THR A 219 -16.54 31.22 -13.01
N SER A 220 -17.40 30.25 -13.32
CA SER A 220 -18.14 29.50 -12.30
C SER A 220 -17.20 28.69 -11.39
N ALA A 221 -17.51 28.66 -10.09
CA ALA A 221 -16.83 27.81 -9.11
C ALA A 221 -16.93 26.32 -9.44
N GLY A 222 -17.93 25.88 -10.22
CA GLY A 222 -18.06 24.48 -10.66
C GLY A 222 -17.20 24.11 -11.88
N SER A 223 -16.48 25.06 -12.47
CA SER A 223 -15.76 24.87 -13.73
C SER A 223 -14.62 23.85 -13.62
N ASN A 224 -14.47 23.05 -14.68
CA ASN A 224 -13.34 22.14 -14.90
C ASN A 224 -12.20 22.80 -15.70
N THR A 225 -12.44 23.97 -16.29
CA THR A 225 -11.44 24.69 -17.07
C THR A 225 -10.34 25.17 -16.13
N LYS A 226 -9.10 24.77 -16.40
CA LYS A 226 -7.96 25.17 -15.57
C LYS A 226 -7.70 26.66 -15.77
N LEU A 227 -7.61 27.38 -14.66
CA LEU A 227 -7.13 28.75 -14.58
C LEU A 227 -5.75 28.75 -13.93
N GLN A 228 -5.01 29.85 -14.12
CA GLN A 228 -3.71 30.06 -13.49
C GLN A 228 -3.90 30.83 -12.17
N TRP A 229 -3.32 30.31 -11.10
CA TRP A 229 -3.44 30.83 -9.73
C TRP A 229 -2.07 31.28 -9.23
N VAL A 230 -2.08 32.23 -8.29
CA VAL A 230 -0.91 32.71 -7.56
C VAL A 230 -1.22 32.70 -6.05
N CYS A 231 -0.25 32.29 -5.22
CA CYS A 231 -0.38 32.30 -3.77
C CYS A 231 0.34 33.51 -3.18
N ALA A 232 0.17 33.75 -1.88
CA ALA A 232 0.87 34.82 -1.17
C ALA A 232 2.42 34.74 -1.29
N ASP A 233 2.97 33.53 -1.41
CA ASP A 233 4.41 33.30 -1.60
C ASP A 233 4.88 33.44 -3.06
N GLY A 234 3.99 33.81 -4.00
CA GLY A 234 4.31 34.07 -5.41
C GLY A 234 4.40 32.84 -6.31
N HIS A 235 4.15 31.63 -5.80
CA HIS A 235 4.12 30.44 -6.65
C HIS A 235 2.92 30.48 -7.60
N MET A 236 3.11 30.05 -8.86
CA MET A 236 2.06 30.00 -9.87
C MET A 236 1.73 28.56 -10.28
N TRP A 237 0.46 28.22 -10.43
CA TRP A 237 0.05 26.87 -10.85
C TRP A 237 -1.30 26.84 -11.57
N TRP A 238 -1.56 25.74 -12.26
CA TRP A 238 -2.80 25.50 -13.00
C TRP A 238 -3.72 24.59 -12.21
N ALA A 239 -4.95 25.04 -11.94
CA ALA A 239 -5.98 24.25 -11.28
C ALA A 239 -7.39 24.66 -11.76
N ALA A 240 -8.35 23.74 -11.66
CA ALA A 240 -9.74 24.05 -11.96
C ALA A 240 -10.42 24.76 -10.77
N PRO A 241 -11.29 25.77 -10.99
CA PRO A 241 -12.08 26.43 -9.95
C PRO A 241 -12.79 25.48 -8.98
N LYS A 242 -13.33 24.36 -9.48
CA LYS A 242 -13.99 23.36 -8.64
C LYS A 242 -13.08 22.72 -7.58
N ASP A 243 -11.79 22.57 -7.90
CA ASP A 243 -10.82 21.92 -7.03
C ASP A 243 -10.31 22.93 -6.01
N ARG A 244 -10.22 24.21 -6.39
CA ARG A 244 -9.97 25.34 -5.48
C ARG A 244 -11.07 25.48 -4.43
N GLY A 245 -12.33 25.43 -4.86
CA GLY A 245 -13.49 25.51 -3.97
C GLY A 245 -13.58 24.34 -2.97
N ARG A 246 -12.85 23.25 -3.19
CA ARG A 246 -12.72 22.10 -2.26
C ARG A 246 -11.57 22.24 -1.25
N GLY A 247 -10.83 23.36 -1.29
CA GLY A 247 -9.71 23.62 -0.38
C GLY A 247 -8.33 23.18 -0.90
N ASN A 248 -8.20 22.77 -2.17
CA ASN A 248 -6.88 22.43 -2.72
C ASN A 248 -6.09 23.71 -3.01
N GLY A 249 -5.06 23.97 -2.19
CA GLY A 249 -4.20 25.16 -2.23
C GLY A 249 -3.04 25.09 -3.25
N CYS A 250 -2.00 25.89 -3.01
CA CYS A 250 -0.79 25.89 -3.84
C CYS A 250 -0.01 24.58 -3.66
N PRO A 251 0.35 23.83 -4.72
CA PRO A 251 1.11 22.59 -4.59
C PRO A 251 2.53 22.81 -4.07
N ALA A 252 3.13 23.98 -4.31
CA ALA A 252 4.46 24.32 -3.78
C ALA A 252 4.41 24.74 -2.30
N CYS A 253 3.31 25.34 -1.83
CA CYS A 253 3.10 25.68 -0.41
C CYS A 253 2.47 24.54 0.38
N ALA A 254 1.82 23.58 -0.29
CA ALA A 254 1.27 22.40 0.34
C ALA A 254 2.43 21.64 0.96
N LYS A 255 2.53 21.67 2.30
CA LYS A 255 3.52 20.87 3.01
C LYS A 255 3.28 19.42 2.62
N HIS A 256 4.25 18.79 1.98
CA HIS A 256 4.23 17.37 1.65
C HIS A 256 4.47 16.53 2.91
N ILE A 257 3.65 16.74 3.94
CA ILE A 257 3.64 15.92 5.15
C ILE A 257 2.97 14.61 4.77
N SER A 258 3.69 13.50 4.95
CA SER A 258 3.10 12.20 4.65
C SER A 258 1.99 11.91 5.67
N ARG A 259 0.96 11.15 5.27
CA ARG A 259 -0.08 10.70 6.21
C ARG A 259 0.54 9.98 7.43
N ALA A 260 1.61 9.22 7.21
CA ALA A 260 2.29 8.49 8.27
C ALA A 260 3.01 9.43 9.26
N GLU A 261 3.62 10.52 8.78
CA GLU A 261 4.17 11.57 9.64
C GLU A 261 3.09 12.22 10.51
N ILE A 262 1.90 12.49 9.94
CA ILE A 262 0.73 12.98 10.71
C ILE A 262 0.35 11.97 11.79
N GLU A 263 0.28 10.68 11.45
CA GLU A 263 -0.05 9.61 12.41
C GLU A 263 0.97 9.53 13.56
N VAL A 264 2.27 9.71 13.29
CA VAL A 264 3.30 9.76 14.33
C VAL A 264 3.16 11.03 15.17
N ALA A 265 2.93 12.19 14.55
CA ALA A 265 2.75 13.46 15.25
C ALA A 265 1.53 13.44 16.17
N ASP A 266 0.40 12.91 15.70
CA ASP A 266 -0.82 12.76 16.49
C ASP A 266 -0.61 11.79 17.66
N PHE A 267 0.08 10.66 17.42
CA PHE A 267 0.45 9.76 18.50
C PHE A 267 1.31 10.47 19.56
N VAL A 268 2.34 11.22 19.17
CA VAL A 268 3.19 11.98 20.10
C VAL A 268 2.39 13.06 20.86
N ARG A 269 1.43 13.73 20.21
CA ARG A 269 0.50 14.68 20.86
C ARG A 269 -0.39 14.01 21.90
N THR A 270 -0.78 12.75 21.70
CA THR A 270 -1.55 12.03 22.74
C THR A 270 -0.69 11.69 23.97
N LEU A 271 0.63 11.61 23.80
CA LEU A 271 1.61 11.31 24.85
C LEU A 271 2.13 12.56 25.57
N THR A 272 2.17 13.70 24.88
CA THR A 272 2.78 14.96 25.32
C THR A 272 1.95 16.14 24.85
N GLY A 273 1.78 17.16 25.70
CA GLY A 273 0.96 18.34 25.36
C GLY A 273 1.68 19.39 24.49
N ASP A 274 3.01 19.33 24.41
CA ASP A 274 3.86 20.34 23.77
C ASP A 274 4.57 19.76 22.54
N VAL A 275 3.88 19.75 21.40
CA VAL A 275 4.43 19.26 20.13
C VAL A 275 4.48 20.39 19.11
N VAL A 276 5.66 20.62 18.55
CA VAL A 276 5.90 21.56 17.45
C VAL A 276 6.26 20.77 16.20
N THR A 277 5.50 20.90 15.11
CA THR A 277 5.73 20.14 13.87
C THR A 277 6.32 21.00 12.75
N SER A 278 7.12 20.38 11.88
CA SER A 278 7.71 20.98 10.68
C SER A 278 8.44 22.30 10.98
N THR A 279 9.32 22.31 11.99
CA THR A 279 9.99 23.53 12.48
C THR A 279 11.44 23.64 12.01
N ARG A 280 11.80 24.77 11.39
CA ARG A 280 13.18 25.09 10.96
C ARG A 280 13.93 26.02 11.92
N SER A 281 13.23 26.62 12.88
CA SER A 281 13.85 27.57 13.81
C SER A 281 14.80 26.90 14.81
N VAL A 282 14.65 25.58 15.02
CA VAL A 282 15.41 24.85 16.03
C VAL A 282 16.78 24.43 15.50
N ILE A 283 16.90 23.84 14.31
CA ILE A 283 18.20 23.35 13.77
C ILE A 283 18.48 23.85 12.35
N ALA A 284 18.19 25.12 12.09
CA ALA A 284 18.41 25.75 10.79
C ALA A 284 19.76 25.37 10.13
N PRO A 285 19.78 25.12 8.80
CA PRO A 285 18.67 25.23 7.86
C PRO A 285 17.73 23.99 7.85
N ASN A 286 18.03 22.96 8.63
CA ASN A 286 17.23 21.74 8.65
C ASN A 286 15.90 21.96 9.40
N GLU A 287 14.87 21.26 8.94
CA GLU A 287 13.57 21.17 9.60
C GLU A 287 13.55 19.99 10.57
N LEU A 288 12.82 20.07 11.68
CA LEU A 288 12.41 18.92 12.50
C LEU A 288 10.96 18.60 12.21
N ASP A 289 10.66 17.33 11.97
CA ASP A 289 9.29 16.90 11.65
C ASP A 289 8.38 17.04 12.89
N ILE A 290 8.85 16.54 14.03
CA ILE A 290 8.13 16.57 15.32
C ILE A 290 9.15 16.90 16.43
N TYR A 291 9.00 18.05 17.07
CA TYR A 291 9.85 18.47 18.20
C TYR A 291 9.02 18.58 19.48
N ILE A 292 9.56 18.04 20.57
CA ILE A 292 8.96 18.05 21.91
C ILE A 292 9.87 18.87 22.85
N PRO A 293 9.64 20.18 22.99
CA PRO A 293 10.53 21.07 23.72
C PRO A 293 10.76 20.67 25.18
N SER A 294 9.72 20.26 25.91
CA SER A 294 9.80 19.88 27.33
C SER A 294 10.68 18.65 27.58
N LYS A 295 10.97 17.87 26.54
CA LYS A 295 11.80 16.66 26.62
C LYS A 295 13.16 16.81 25.96
N ASN A 296 13.41 17.89 25.23
CA ASN A 296 14.54 18.00 24.30
C ASN A 296 14.66 16.77 23.40
N ILE A 297 13.52 16.29 22.87
CA ILE A 297 13.47 15.15 21.95
C ILE A 297 12.85 15.62 20.64
N ALA A 298 13.43 15.18 19.53
CA ALA A 298 12.83 15.29 18.21
C ALA A 298 12.54 13.90 17.64
N VAL A 299 11.35 13.72 17.08
CA VAL A 299 10.96 12.51 16.34
C VAL A 299 10.97 12.84 14.84
N GLU A 300 11.73 12.07 14.09
CA GLU A 300 11.92 12.22 12.65
C GLU A 300 11.19 11.10 11.91
N PHE A 301 10.37 11.45 10.92
CA PHE A 301 9.67 10.47 10.09
C PHE A 301 10.31 10.39 8.70
N ASN A 302 11.00 9.29 8.44
CA ASN A 302 11.75 9.12 7.20
C ASN A 302 10.99 8.27 6.18
N GLY A 303 10.41 8.93 5.17
CA GLY A 303 9.91 8.26 3.95
C GLY A 303 11.06 7.63 3.17
N LEU A 304 10.92 6.36 2.73
CA LEU A 304 12.05 5.60 2.19
C LEU A 304 12.66 6.23 0.94
N TYR A 305 11.81 6.55 -0.05
CA TYR A 305 12.25 7.19 -1.30
C TYR A 305 12.88 8.57 -1.04
N TRP A 306 12.21 9.40 -0.24
CA TRP A 306 12.62 10.78 0.07
C TRP A 306 13.92 10.87 0.87
N HIS A 307 14.31 9.78 1.54
CA HIS A 307 15.55 9.65 2.31
C HIS A 307 16.62 8.83 1.57
N SER A 308 16.45 8.61 0.26
CA SER A 308 17.42 7.92 -0.60
C SER A 308 18.28 8.88 -1.43
N GLU A 309 19.34 8.35 -2.04
CA GLU A 309 20.21 9.10 -2.96
C GLU A 309 19.46 9.66 -4.19
N ASP A 310 18.41 8.99 -4.66
CA ASP A 310 17.59 9.47 -5.79
C ASP A 310 16.82 10.76 -5.43
N ALA A 311 16.53 10.97 -4.15
CA ALA A 311 15.97 12.21 -3.63
C ALA A 311 17.05 13.24 -3.24
N GLY A 312 18.29 13.04 -3.68
CA GLY A 312 19.43 13.93 -3.45
C GLY A 312 20.03 13.84 -2.05
N LYS A 313 19.77 12.76 -1.30
CA LYS A 313 20.34 12.59 0.06
C LYS A 313 21.72 11.95 -0.02
N ASP A 314 22.75 12.77 0.15
CA ASP A 314 24.13 12.28 0.24
C ASP A 314 24.38 11.47 1.52
N ARG A 315 25.54 10.80 1.54
CA ARG A 315 26.00 9.94 2.63
C ARG A 315 25.89 10.53 4.03
N HIS A 316 26.14 11.83 4.17
CA HIS A 316 26.23 12.50 5.45
C HIS A 316 24.97 13.32 5.75
N TYR A 317 23.93 13.26 4.91
CA TYR A 317 22.70 14.03 5.09
C TYR A 317 22.07 13.80 6.47
N HIS A 318 21.80 12.53 6.82
CA HIS A 318 21.19 12.15 8.08
C HIS A 318 22.10 12.44 9.27
N GLN A 319 23.39 12.09 9.16
CA GLN A 319 24.39 12.34 10.18
C GLN A 319 24.53 13.83 10.53
N ARG A 320 24.57 14.73 9.53
CA ARG A 320 24.65 16.18 9.76
C ARG A 320 23.43 16.70 10.51
N LYS A 321 22.23 16.18 10.19
CA LYS A 321 21.00 16.55 10.87
C LYS A 321 21.01 16.08 12.33
N TRP A 322 21.42 14.84 12.58
CA TRP A 322 21.60 14.30 13.92
C TRP A 322 22.60 15.13 14.74
N GLN A 323 23.76 15.47 14.16
CA GLN A 323 24.79 16.26 14.85
C GLN A 323 24.24 17.62 15.28
N ARG A 324 23.46 18.30 14.42
CA ARG A 324 22.82 19.59 14.77
C ARG A 324 21.84 19.46 15.94
N CYS A 325 21.12 18.34 16.04
CA CYS A 325 20.29 18.06 17.22
C CYS A 325 21.16 17.85 18.46
N ALA A 326 22.18 17.00 18.36
CA ALA A 326 23.10 16.70 19.46
C ALA A 326 23.81 17.94 20.00
N ASP A 327 24.29 18.84 19.12
CA ASP A 327 24.93 20.11 19.48
C ASP A 327 24.01 21.05 20.28
N LYS A 328 22.68 20.85 20.17
CA LYS A 328 21.66 21.58 20.94
C LYS A 328 21.13 20.81 22.14
N GLY A 329 21.73 19.66 22.47
CA GLY A 329 21.26 18.78 23.53
C GLY A 329 19.91 18.12 23.22
N ILE A 330 19.53 18.03 21.94
CA ILE A 330 18.29 17.41 21.50
C ILE A 330 18.56 15.96 21.09
N GLN A 331 17.90 15.00 21.73
CA GLN A 331 17.94 13.61 21.30
C GLN A 331 17.00 13.42 20.11
N MET A 332 17.55 12.97 18.98
CA MET A 332 16.75 12.63 17.81
C MET A 332 16.37 11.14 17.83
N VAL A 333 15.12 10.84 17.52
CA VAL A 333 14.57 9.48 17.42
C VAL A 333 13.91 9.33 16.05
N THR A 334 14.44 8.42 15.24
CA THR A 334 14.00 8.23 13.86
C THR A 334 12.99 7.09 13.78
N VAL A 335 11.93 7.32 13.01
CA VAL A 335 10.94 6.32 12.60
C VAL A 335 10.96 6.25 11.09
N TRP A 336 11.33 5.09 10.53
CA TRP A 336 11.28 4.88 9.10
C TRP A 336 9.88 4.45 8.65
N GLU A 337 9.52 4.76 7.41
CA GLU A 337 8.22 4.44 6.83
C GLU A 337 7.86 2.96 6.90
N ASP A 338 8.81 2.06 6.60
CA ASP A 338 8.63 0.61 6.70
C ASP A 338 8.47 0.15 8.16
N ASP A 339 9.27 0.68 9.08
CA ASP A 339 9.15 0.38 10.51
C ASP A 339 7.77 0.80 11.05
N TRP A 340 7.26 1.97 10.66
CA TRP A 340 5.91 2.42 11.06
C TRP A 340 4.78 1.63 10.42
N ARG A 341 4.98 1.17 9.18
CA ARG A 341 4.01 0.37 8.42
C ARG A 341 3.91 -1.04 8.98
N ASP A 342 5.04 -1.67 9.29
CA ASP A 342 5.12 -3.11 9.56
C ASP A 342 5.31 -3.44 11.05
N ARG A 343 5.89 -2.51 11.84
CA ARG A 343 6.24 -2.70 13.26
C ARG A 343 5.79 -1.50 14.11
N ARG A 344 4.58 -1.01 13.84
CA ARG A 344 4.01 0.19 14.44
C ARG A 344 4.03 0.18 15.97
N ASP A 345 3.66 -0.94 16.57
CA ASP A 345 3.62 -1.15 18.02
C ASP A 345 5.00 -0.99 18.67
N ILE A 346 6.04 -1.53 18.03
CA ILE A 346 7.43 -1.37 18.48
C ILE A 346 7.85 0.10 18.41
N CYS A 347 7.51 0.81 17.32
CA CYS A 347 7.79 2.23 17.17
C CYS A 347 7.10 3.06 18.25
N GLN A 348 5.82 2.82 18.50
CA GLN A 348 5.03 3.50 19.53
C GLN A 348 5.60 3.29 20.93
N ARG A 349 5.98 2.05 21.28
CA ARG A 349 6.64 1.72 22.55
C ARG A 349 7.99 2.41 22.68
N MET A 350 8.81 2.39 21.62
CA MET A 350 10.11 3.08 21.59
C MET A 350 9.95 4.58 21.88
N ILE A 351 9.04 5.26 21.17
CA ILE A 351 8.75 6.69 21.36
C ILE A 351 8.29 6.96 22.80
N ALA A 352 7.29 6.22 23.29
CA ALA A 352 6.74 6.42 24.64
C ALA A 352 7.80 6.21 25.74
N ARG A 353 8.71 5.25 25.55
CA ARG A 353 9.84 4.99 26.47
C ARG A 353 10.86 6.13 26.42
N LYS A 354 11.23 6.61 25.24
CA LYS A 354 12.18 7.72 25.06
C LYS A 354 11.65 9.03 25.67
N LEU A 355 10.36 9.31 25.51
CA LEU A 355 9.69 10.45 26.12
C LEU A 355 9.51 10.31 27.64
N GLY A 356 9.75 9.12 28.20
CA GLY A 356 9.61 8.82 29.63
C GLY A 356 8.16 8.71 30.12
N VAL A 357 7.19 8.54 29.21
CA VAL A 357 5.74 8.51 29.51
C VAL A 357 5.08 7.16 29.27
N SER A 358 5.85 6.12 28.92
CA SER A 358 5.33 4.76 28.72
C SER A 358 4.53 4.26 29.94
N GLN A 359 3.39 3.63 29.66
CA GLN A 359 2.52 3.00 30.65
C GLN A 359 2.75 1.48 30.74
N GLU A 360 3.78 0.96 30.09
CA GLU A 360 4.11 -0.46 30.15
C GLU A 360 4.40 -0.92 31.59
N ARG A 361 4.13 -2.21 31.84
CA ARG A 361 4.48 -2.91 33.07
C ARG A 361 5.96 -2.66 33.40
N ARG A 362 6.25 -2.39 34.68
CA ARG A 362 7.60 -2.13 35.18
C ARG A 362 8.02 -3.25 36.11
N LEU A 363 9.16 -3.87 35.81
CA LEU A 363 9.78 -4.91 36.62
C LEU A 363 11.16 -4.44 37.07
N ASN A 364 11.58 -4.89 38.25
CA ASN A 364 12.95 -4.70 38.71
C ASN A 364 13.74 -5.94 38.35
N ALA A 365 14.89 -5.79 37.69
CA ALA A 365 15.67 -6.92 37.22
C ALA A 365 15.94 -7.92 38.34
N ARG A 366 16.20 -7.47 39.59
CA ARG A 366 16.48 -8.31 40.77
C ARG A 366 15.40 -9.36 41.11
N SER A 367 14.14 -9.13 40.76
CA SER A 367 13.05 -10.08 41.02
C SER A 367 12.89 -11.14 39.94
N LEU A 368 13.66 -11.04 38.85
CA LEU A 368 13.57 -11.93 37.70
C LEU A 368 14.58 -13.07 37.79
N THR A 369 14.30 -14.15 37.06
CA THR A 369 15.22 -15.29 36.93
C THR A 369 16.05 -15.12 35.67
N VAL A 370 17.37 -15.28 35.76
CA VAL A 370 18.25 -15.29 34.58
C VAL A 370 18.28 -16.71 34.01
N THR A 371 18.08 -16.86 32.70
CA THR A 371 18.12 -18.16 32.03
C THR A 371 18.90 -18.09 30.73
N ALA A 372 19.52 -19.20 30.30
CA ALA A 372 19.83 -19.38 28.88
C ALA A 372 18.51 -19.43 28.08
N VAL A 373 18.54 -19.00 26.83
CA VAL A 373 17.36 -18.99 25.95
C VAL A 373 17.73 -19.64 24.62
N ASP A 374 16.90 -20.56 24.14
CA ASP A 374 17.16 -21.22 22.87
C ASP A 374 16.93 -20.27 21.68
N ARG A 375 17.50 -20.64 20.53
CA ARG A 375 17.51 -19.77 19.34
C ARG A 375 16.13 -19.50 18.76
N VAL A 376 15.17 -20.42 18.92
CA VAL A 376 13.81 -20.26 18.39
C VAL A 376 13.07 -19.23 19.23
N GLU A 377 13.11 -19.38 20.56
CA GLU A 377 12.47 -18.42 21.47
C GLU A 377 13.11 -17.03 21.37
N VAL A 378 14.44 -16.93 21.23
CA VAL A 378 15.13 -15.65 21.00
C VAL A 378 14.66 -14.98 19.71
N ARG A 379 14.58 -15.72 18.61
CA ARG A 379 14.12 -15.17 17.32
C ARG A 379 12.71 -14.62 17.46
N ASP A 380 11.80 -15.41 18.01
CA ASP A 380 10.40 -15.01 18.14
C ASP A 380 10.25 -13.80 19.07
N PHE A 381 11.03 -13.76 20.16
CA PHE A 381 11.06 -12.61 21.07
C PHE A 381 11.61 -11.34 20.40
N LEU A 382 12.69 -11.43 19.63
CA LEU A 382 13.29 -10.29 18.94
C LEU A 382 12.40 -9.76 17.81
N GLU A 383 11.74 -10.63 17.05
CA GLU A 383 10.80 -10.19 16.01
C GLU A 383 9.63 -9.40 16.58
N ALA A 384 9.18 -9.75 17.79
CA ALA A 384 8.08 -9.06 18.47
C ALA A 384 8.52 -7.79 19.25
N ASN A 385 9.81 -7.64 19.59
CA ASN A 385 10.24 -6.63 20.57
C ASN A 385 11.43 -5.77 20.16
N HIS A 386 12.06 -6.04 19.02
CA HIS A 386 13.21 -5.27 18.55
C HIS A 386 12.94 -4.76 17.13
N ILE A 387 13.14 -3.47 16.90
CA ILE A 387 12.83 -2.84 15.60
C ILE A 387 13.62 -3.46 14.44
N GLN A 388 14.86 -3.87 14.69
CA GLN A 388 15.71 -4.57 13.72
C GLN A 388 15.53 -6.09 13.67
N GLY A 389 14.56 -6.65 14.41
CA GLY A 389 14.27 -8.09 14.45
C GLY A 389 15.42 -8.98 14.93
N ALA A 390 15.33 -10.26 14.56
CA ALA A 390 16.30 -11.27 14.94
C ALA A 390 17.66 -11.08 14.26
N THR A 391 18.71 -11.58 14.90
CA THR A 391 20.08 -11.54 14.38
C THR A 391 20.82 -12.84 14.67
N ALA A 392 21.95 -13.05 13.97
CA ALA A 392 22.86 -14.14 14.29
C ALA A 392 23.60 -13.86 15.60
N MET A 393 23.66 -14.86 16.47
CA MET A 393 24.26 -14.81 17.81
C MET A 393 25.06 -16.09 18.09
N SER A 394 26.05 -15.98 18.97
CA SER A 394 26.74 -17.13 19.57
C SER A 394 25.95 -17.67 20.75
N GLU A 395 25.59 -16.78 21.67
CA GLU A 395 24.84 -17.09 22.89
C GLU A 395 23.76 -16.04 23.16
N ALA A 396 22.74 -16.43 23.91
CA ALA A 396 21.65 -15.55 24.31
C ALA A 396 21.20 -15.83 25.75
N PHE A 397 21.01 -14.76 26.50
CA PHE A 397 20.61 -14.79 27.90
C PHE A 397 19.32 -14.01 28.08
N GLY A 398 18.43 -14.51 28.94
CA GLY A 398 17.11 -13.96 29.15
C GLY A 398 16.80 -13.67 30.60
N LEU A 399 15.86 -12.75 30.83
CA LEU A 399 15.22 -12.55 32.13
C LEU A 399 13.79 -13.05 32.05
N ARG A 400 13.39 -13.86 33.03
CA ARG A 400 12.03 -14.38 33.17
C ARG A 400 11.32 -13.85 34.40
N ASP A 401 10.04 -13.53 34.21
CA ASP A 401 9.08 -13.31 35.29
C ASP A 401 8.19 -14.55 35.41
N GLY A 402 8.51 -15.42 36.37
CA GLY A 402 7.97 -16.79 36.39
C GLY A 402 8.38 -17.55 35.11
N GLY A 403 7.40 -17.95 34.30
CA GLY A 403 7.63 -18.59 33.00
C GLY A 403 7.81 -17.63 31.82
N GLU A 404 7.41 -16.36 31.96
CA GLU A 404 7.38 -15.39 30.87
C GLU A 404 8.77 -14.81 30.60
N LEU A 405 9.27 -14.92 29.36
CA LEU A 405 10.48 -14.22 28.93
C LEU A 405 10.19 -12.72 28.73
N VAL A 406 10.91 -11.86 29.45
CA VAL A 406 10.65 -10.40 29.45
C VAL A 406 11.82 -9.55 28.95
N ALA A 407 13.02 -10.13 28.86
CA ALA A 407 14.19 -9.50 28.26
C ALA A 407 15.11 -10.54 27.64
N VAL A 408 15.81 -10.16 26.56
CA VAL A 408 16.83 -10.97 25.89
C VAL A 408 18.06 -10.12 25.57
N MET A 409 19.24 -10.66 25.82
CA MET A 409 20.53 -10.15 25.39
C MET A 409 21.23 -11.18 24.50
N CYS A 410 21.59 -10.78 23.29
CA CYS A 410 22.29 -11.62 22.33
C CYS A 410 23.76 -11.21 22.23
N MET A 411 24.64 -12.20 22.34
CA MET A 411 26.09 -12.04 22.32
C MET A 411 26.69 -12.82 21.15
N LYS A 412 27.69 -12.25 20.48
CA LYS A 412 28.34 -12.88 19.32
C LYS A 412 29.85 -12.75 19.41
N TRP A 413 30.56 -13.87 19.38
CA TRP A 413 32.03 -13.87 19.30
C TRP A 413 32.49 -13.19 18.01
N ARG A 414 33.37 -12.18 18.13
CA ARG A 414 34.07 -11.55 17.01
C ARG A 414 35.46 -12.14 16.83
N THR A 415 36.11 -12.43 17.95
CA THR A 415 37.40 -13.13 18.03
C THR A 415 37.33 -14.18 19.14
N LYS A 416 38.46 -14.80 19.49
CA LYS A 416 38.54 -15.73 20.64
C LYS A 416 38.40 -15.03 22.00
N THR A 417 38.56 -13.70 22.05
CA THR A 417 38.61 -12.93 23.30
C THR A 417 37.65 -11.74 23.32
N GLU A 418 37.11 -11.35 22.17
CA GLU A 418 36.18 -10.22 22.02
C GLU A 418 34.78 -10.72 21.64
N VAL A 419 33.78 -10.28 22.42
CA VAL A 419 32.37 -10.55 22.17
C VAL A 419 31.61 -9.25 21.85
N GLU A 420 30.67 -9.32 20.93
CA GLU A 420 29.76 -8.22 20.59
C GLU A 420 28.41 -8.42 21.27
N LEU A 421 27.92 -7.42 21.99
CA LEU A 421 26.50 -7.32 22.35
C LEU A 421 25.75 -6.83 21.11
N VAL A 422 25.14 -7.78 20.39
CA VAL A 422 24.50 -7.51 19.08
C VAL A 422 23.05 -7.04 19.22
N ARG A 423 22.33 -7.49 20.24
CA ARG A 423 20.93 -7.08 20.50
C ARG A 423 20.63 -7.11 21.99
N PHE A 424 19.83 -6.15 22.44
CA PHE A 424 19.13 -6.19 23.71
C PHE A 424 17.69 -5.74 23.48
N ALA A 425 16.73 -6.54 23.94
CA ALA A 425 15.31 -6.24 23.77
C ALA A 425 14.54 -6.62 25.04
N THR A 426 13.38 -5.99 25.22
CA THR A 426 12.50 -6.21 26.37
C THR A 426 11.05 -6.12 25.94
N SER A 427 10.17 -6.99 26.45
CA SER A 427 8.72 -6.89 26.21
C SER A 427 8.06 -5.85 27.13
N VAL A 428 8.63 -5.64 28.31
CA VAL A 428 8.19 -4.67 29.32
C VAL A 428 9.34 -3.76 29.75
N ILE A 429 9.13 -2.82 30.67
CA ILE A 429 10.23 -2.01 31.22
C ILE A 429 10.93 -2.81 32.30
N VAL A 430 12.21 -3.14 32.11
CA VAL A 430 13.02 -3.89 33.08
C VAL A 430 14.15 -3.02 33.64
N ARG A 431 13.96 -2.46 34.82
CA ARG A 431 14.97 -1.61 35.50
C ARG A 431 16.19 -2.43 35.88
N GLY A 432 17.37 -2.04 35.37
CA GLY A 432 18.61 -2.80 35.56
C GLY A 432 18.68 -4.10 34.75
N GLY A 433 17.76 -4.31 33.80
CA GLY A 433 17.73 -5.55 33.00
C GLY A 433 18.99 -5.74 32.15
N HIS A 434 19.42 -4.66 31.50
CA HIS A 434 20.64 -4.65 30.69
C HIS A 434 21.88 -5.01 31.53
N SER A 435 22.15 -4.29 32.62
CA SER A 435 23.33 -4.53 33.46
C SER A 435 23.32 -5.92 34.11
N ARG A 436 22.16 -6.43 34.52
CA ARG A 436 22.04 -7.79 35.07
C ARG A 436 22.40 -8.86 34.03
N LEU A 437 21.85 -8.76 32.82
CA LEU A 437 22.16 -9.71 31.74
C LEU A 437 23.61 -9.58 31.28
N LEU A 438 24.15 -8.37 31.17
CA LEU A 438 25.54 -8.13 30.80
C LEU A 438 26.50 -8.81 31.78
N LYS A 439 26.28 -8.60 33.09
CA LYS A 439 27.10 -9.23 34.13
C LYS A 439 27.06 -10.76 34.03
N HIS A 440 25.89 -11.33 33.77
CA HIS A 440 25.75 -12.77 33.60
C HIS A 440 26.45 -13.26 32.32
N ALA A 441 26.26 -12.57 31.20
CA ALA A 441 26.89 -12.90 29.93
C ALA A 441 28.42 -12.88 30.01
N VAL A 442 29.00 -11.85 30.65
CA VAL A 442 30.45 -11.77 30.89
C VAL A 442 30.94 -12.93 31.75
N ALA A 443 30.22 -13.29 32.81
CA ALA A 443 30.61 -14.41 33.67
C ALA A 443 30.53 -15.77 32.95
N ALA A 444 29.51 -15.96 32.11
CA ALA A 444 29.29 -17.21 31.36
C ALA A 444 30.28 -17.37 30.20
N MET A 445 30.54 -16.30 29.44
CA MET A 445 31.34 -16.35 28.23
C MET A 445 32.84 -16.04 28.47
N GLN A 446 33.17 -15.41 29.60
CA GLN A 446 34.54 -15.02 29.98
C GLN A 446 35.33 -14.29 28.87
N PRO A 447 34.77 -13.26 28.21
CA PRO A 447 35.51 -12.48 27.22
C PRO A 447 36.54 -11.58 27.93
N GLN A 448 37.59 -11.18 27.22
CA GLN A 448 38.49 -10.10 27.67
C GLN A 448 37.89 -8.72 27.35
N ARG A 449 37.02 -8.65 26.35
CA ARG A 449 36.41 -7.39 25.88
C ARG A 449 34.99 -7.60 25.37
N VAL A 450 34.09 -6.69 25.73
CA VAL A 450 32.75 -6.58 25.15
C VAL A 450 32.68 -5.32 24.27
N VAL A 451 32.16 -5.45 23.06
CA VAL A 451 31.93 -4.32 22.13
C VAL A 451 30.44 -4.20 21.82
N THR A 452 29.94 -2.98 21.66
CA THR A 452 28.58 -2.72 21.18
C THR A 452 28.50 -1.39 20.43
N PHE A 453 27.36 -1.12 19.81
CA PHE A 453 27.16 0.04 18.94
C PHE A 453 25.85 0.75 19.26
N ALA A 454 25.92 2.05 19.51
CA ALA A 454 24.75 2.92 19.61
C ALA A 454 24.44 3.50 18.22
N ASP A 455 23.30 3.12 17.66
CA ASP A 455 22.81 3.71 16.41
C ASP A 455 22.25 5.11 16.66
N HIS A 456 22.86 6.12 16.04
CA HIS A 456 22.48 7.53 16.20
C HIS A 456 21.04 7.81 15.79
N ALA A 457 20.42 6.94 14.99
CA ALA A 457 19.02 7.08 14.62
C ALA A 457 18.07 7.00 15.83
N VAL A 458 18.45 6.27 16.89
CA VAL A 458 17.54 5.96 18.02
C VAL A 458 18.20 5.98 19.40
N SER A 459 19.53 6.03 19.48
CA SER A 459 20.30 5.92 20.71
C SER A 459 21.26 7.09 20.88
N ASP A 460 21.39 7.55 22.12
CA ASP A 460 22.41 8.50 22.60
C ASP A 460 23.59 7.79 23.30
N GLY A 461 23.53 6.46 23.43
CA GLY A 461 24.54 5.63 24.08
C GLY A 461 24.58 5.71 25.61
N GLY A 462 23.72 6.51 26.26
CA GLY A 462 23.77 6.71 27.71
C GLY A 462 23.58 5.43 28.53
N LEU A 463 22.81 4.45 28.02
CA LEU A 463 22.68 3.14 28.64
C LEU A 463 24.01 2.39 28.76
N TYR A 464 24.87 2.50 27.74
CA TYR A 464 26.16 1.82 27.72
C TYR A 464 27.14 2.47 28.70
N GLU A 465 27.18 3.81 28.72
CA GLU A 465 27.99 4.58 29.68
C GLU A 465 27.62 4.25 31.13
N GLN A 466 26.33 4.18 31.44
CA GLN A 466 25.83 3.76 32.76
C GLN A 466 26.19 2.31 33.14
N CYS A 467 26.50 1.47 32.15
CA CYS A 467 26.93 0.08 32.36
C CYS A 467 28.45 -0.09 32.32
N GLY A 468 29.22 1.01 32.37
CA GLY A 468 30.68 0.98 32.44
C GLY A 468 31.38 0.88 31.08
N PHE A 469 30.65 0.95 29.97
CA PHE A 469 31.29 1.06 28.66
C PHE A 469 31.90 2.45 28.48
N ILE A 470 33.01 2.50 27.76
CA ILE A 470 33.64 3.75 27.31
C ILE A 470 33.42 3.93 25.80
N LYS A 471 33.29 5.18 25.36
CA LYS A 471 33.28 5.54 23.95
C LYS A 471 34.66 5.23 23.35
N ASP A 472 34.69 4.46 22.28
CA ASP A 472 35.93 4.01 21.62
C ASP A 472 36.10 4.57 20.20
N GLY A 473 35.00 4.86 19.50
CA GLY A 473 35.10 5.53 18.20
C GLY A 473 33.76 5.77 17.51
N GLU A 474 33.77 6.70 16.54
CA GLU A 474 32.62 7.02 15.72
C GLU A 474 32.70 6.33 14.36
N LEU A 475 31.64 5.61 14.00
CA LEU A 475 31.53 4.93 12.71
C LEU A 475 30.77 5.83 11.74
N ARG A 476 31.39 6.03 10.57
CA ARG A 476 30.79 6.72 9.43
C ARG A 476 29.45 6.06 9.02
N PRO A 477 28.52 6.83 8.42
CA PRO A 477 27.27 6.30 7.91
C PRO A 477 27.46 5.06 7.02
N ASP A 478 26.64 4.05 7.30
CA ASP A 478 26.46 2.88 6.45
C ASP A 478 25.16 3.01 5.64
N TYR A 479 24.88 2.06 4.75
CA TYR A 479 23.69 2.12 3.90
C TYR A 479 22.95 0.80 3.78
N THR A 480 21.66 0.95 3.55
CA THR A 480 20.79 -0.06 2.94
C THR A 480 20.41 0.38 1.53
N TYR A 481 19.84 -0.51 0.75
CA TYR A 481 19.26 -0.16 -0.54
C TYR A 481 17.75 0.05 -0.40
N TYR A 482 17.21 1.00 -1.15
CA TYR A 482 15.78 1.09 -1.41
C TYR A 482 15.43 0.18 -2.59
N PHE A 483 14.63 -0.84 -2.37
CA PHE A 483 14.22 -1.76 -3.43
C PHE A 483 12.76 -2.16 -3.26
N ARG A 484 11.94 -1.85 -4.26
CA ARG A 484 10.52 -2.22 -4.33
C ARG A 484 9.72 -1.84 -3.07
N GLY A 485 9.97 -0.66 -2.52
CA GLY A 485 9.23 -0.16 -1.36
C GLY A 485 9.78 -0.60 0.01
N GLU A 486 10.97 -1.21 0.04
CA GLU A 486 11.59 -1.74 1.27
C GLU A 486 13.04 -1.26 1.43
N ARG A 487 13.49 -1.13 2.69
CA ARG A 487 14.92 -1.09 3.00
C ARG A 487 15.47 -2.50 3.05
N VAL A 488 16.48 -2.76 2.23
CA VAL A 488 17.08 -4.08 2.10
C VAL A 488 18.59 -4.01 2.31
N HIS A 489 19.11 -4.96 3.08
CA HIS A 489 20.52 -4.96 3.44
C HIS A 489 21.41 -5.12 2.20
N LYS A 490 22.51 -4.35 2.12
CA LYS A 490 23.44 -4.32 0.97
C LYS A 490 23.99 -5.69 0.55
N PHE A 491 24.10 -6.65 1.48
CA PHE A 491 24.52 -8.02 1.16
C PHE A 491 23.57 -8.77 0.23
N LEU A 492 22.31 -8.34 0.14
CA LEU A 492 21.38 -8.88 -0.82
C LEU A 492 21.70 -8.41 -2.25
N PHE A 493 22.57 -7.43 -2.48
CA PHE A 493 22.91 -6.90 -3.80
C PHE A 493 24.41 -7.02 -4.07
N ARG A 494 24.93 -8.24 -3.92
CA ARG A 494 26.28 -8.57 -4.39
C ARG A 494 26.27 -8.84 -5.90
N LEU A 495 27.43 -8.75 -6.57
CA LEU A 495 27.56 -9.01 -8.03
C LEU A 495 26.83 -10.27 -8.50
N LYS A 496 26.91 -11.35 -7.71
CA LYS A 496 26.23 -12.63 -8.01
C LYS A 496 24.71 -12.48 -8.18
N ARG A 497 24.06 -11.58 -7.44
CA ARG A 497 22.61 -11.35 -7.61
C ARG A 497 22.32 -10.68 -8.95
N PHE A 498 23.05 -9.62 -9.30
CA PHE A 498 22.85 -8.93 -10.57
C PHE A 498 23.07 -9.87 -11.76
N ARG A 499 24.10 -10.72 -11.69
CA ARG A 499 24.39 -11.75 -12.70
C ARG A 499 23.28 -12.78 -12.89
N ASN A 500 22.64 -13.18 -11.78
CA ASN A 500 21.76 -14.35 -11.77
C ASN A 500 20.26 -14.02 -11.75
N ASP A 501 19.88 -12.80 -11.37
CA ASP A 501 18.47 -12.38 -11.36
C ASP A 501 18.11 -11.84 -12.75
N PRO A 502 17.28 -12.55 -13.54
CA PRO A 502 16.92 -12.13 -14.90
C PRO A 502 16.09 -10.83 -14.93
N ASN A 503 15.67 -10.32 -13.77
CA ASN A 503 14.95 -9.04 -13.66
C ASN A 503 15.86 -7.87 -13.33
N LEU A 504 17.17 -8.08 -13.21
CA LEU A 504 18.16 -7.04 -12.98
C LEU A 504 19.05 -6.89 -14.21
N LEU A 505 19.35 -5.64 -14.55
CA LEU A 505 20.36 -5.30 -15.55
C LEU A 505 21.74 -5.72 -15.04
N TRP A 506 22.53 -6.29 -15.93
CA TRP A 506 23.90 -6.69 -15.62
C TRP A 506 24.79 -6.59 -16.86
N ASP A 507 26.00 -6.08 -16.65
CA ASP A 507 27.10 -6.06 -17.60
C ASP A 507 28.37 -6.50 -16.87
N GLU A 508 29.22 -7.30 -17.51
CA GLU A 508 30.42 -7.85 -16.87
C GLU A 508 31.43 -6.79 -16.42
N SER A 509 31.39 -5.60 -17.01
CA SER A 509 32.26 -4.47 -16.66
C SER A 509 31.80 -3.69 -15.42
N TRP A 510 30.56 -3.91 -14.95
CA TRP A 510 29.99 -3.11 -13.86
C TRP A 510 30.50 -3.55 -12.48
N THR A 511 30.82 -2.55 -11.65
CA THR A 511 30.92 -2.70 -10.20
C THR A 511 29.54 -2.87 -9.55
N GLU A 512 29.47 -3.31 -8.28
CA GLU A 512 28.19 -3.41 -7.56
C GLU A 512 27.44 -2.07 -7.47
N GLN A 513 28.19 -0.96 -7.37
CA GLN A 513 27.61 0.37 -7.31
C GLN A 513 27.03 0.78 -8.67
N GLN A 514 27.75 0.53 -9.76
CA GLN A 514 27.23 0.78 -11.11
C GLN A 514 26.01 -0.09 -11.39
N ALA A 515 26.07 -1.38 -11.07
CA ALA A 515 24.93 -2.28 -11.24
C ALA A 515 23.70 -1.82 -10.44
N ALA A 516 23.87 -1.38 -9.19
CA ALA A 516 22.76 -0.82 -8.41
C ALA A 516 22.18 0.47 -9.01
N ALA A 517 23.04 1.38 -9.48
CA ALA A 517 22.63 2.65 -10.09
C ALA A 517 21.87 2.45 -11.41
N GLU A 518 22.34 1.57 -12.28
CA GLU A 518 21.67 1.22 -13.54
C GLU A 518 20.32 0.55 -13.29
N ASN A 519 20.21 -0.23 -12.23
CA ASN A 519 18.95 -0.85 -11.80
C ASN A 519 18.03 0.08 -10.98
N LYS A 520 18.38 1.36 -10.78
CA LYS A 520 17.61 2.33 -9.97
C LYS A 520 17.33 1.80 -8.56
N ILE A 521 18.39 1.32 -7.91
CA ILE A 521 18.37 0.80 -6.55
C ILE A 521 19.20 1.78 -5.67
N PRO A 522 18.65 2.96 -5.32
CA PRO A 522 19.41 3.98 -4.62
C PRO A 522 19.72 3.54 -3.19
N ARG A 523 20.81 4.08 -2.64
CA ARG A 523 21.16 3.86 -1.24
C ARG A 523 20.32 4.75 -0.33
N ILE A 524 20.01 4.22 0.84
CA ILE A 524 19.51 4.97 2.00
C ILE A 524 20.60 4.88 3.05
N TRP A 525 21.16 6.03 3.38
CA TRP A 525 22.23 6.17 4.37
C TRP A 525 21.64 6.23 5.79
N ASP A 526 22.35 5.66 6.76
CA ASP A 526 22.02 5.77 8.18
C ASP A 526 22.70 7.00 8.82
N TYR A 527 22.60 7.11 10.13
CA TYR A 527 23.08 8.27 10.90
C TYR A 527 24.52 8.10 11.41
N GLY A 528 25.18 6.97 11.09
CA GLY A 528 26.40 6.55 11.77
C GLY A 528 26.12 5.94 13.14
N LYS A 529 27.19 5.50 13.82
CA LYS A 529 27.10 4.80 15.11
C LYS A 529 28.29 5.11 16.00
N THR A 530 28.06 5.29 17.29
CA THR A 530 29.14 5.27 18.29
C THR A 530 29.46 3.82 18.67
N ARG A 531 30.74 3.44 18.62
CA ARG A 531 31.25 2.19 19.19
C ARG A 531 31.60 2.38 20.66
N TYR A 532 31.12 1.44 21.46
CA TYR A 532 31.35 1.36 22.89
C TYR A 532 32.10 0.07 23.22
N VAL A 533 33.06 0.16 24.14
CA VAL A 533 33.84 -1.00 24.61
C VAL A 533 33.81 -1.10 26.14
N LEU A 534 33.85 -2.33 26.64
CA LEU A 534 34.00 -2.66 28.05
C LEU A 534 35.11 -3.70 28.15
N ASP A 535 36.25 -3.30 28.69
CA ASP A 535 37.37 -4.20 28.98
C ASP A 535 37.10 -4.92 30.30
N ILE A 536 37.30 -6.25 30.30
CA ILE A 536 37.10 -7.10 31.47
C ILE A 536 38.44 -7.32 32.16
N PRO A 537 38.60 -6.90 33.43
CA PRO A 537 39.82 -7.17 34.19
C PRO A 537 40.08 -8.69 34.24
N GLY A 538 41.33 -9.08 33.98
CA GLY A 538 41.77 -10.47 33.95
C GLY A 538 41.79 -11.15 35.32
#